data_AF-A0A916QD69-F1
#
_entry.id   AF-A0A916QD69-F1
#
_cell.length_a   1.000
_cell.length_b   1.000
_cell.length_c   1.000
_cell.angle_alpha   90.00
_cell.angle_beta   90.00
_cell.angle_gamma   90.00
#
_symmetry.space_group_name_H-M   'P 1'
#
loop_
_entity.id
_entity.type
_entity.pdbx_description
1 polymer ?
#
loop_
_entity_poly.entity_id
_entity_poly.type
_entity_poly.pdbx_seq_one_letter_code
_entity_poly.pdbx_strand_id
1 'polypeptide(L)'
;MIVVTITQTGLTVEGHAGYAKTGNDIICAAVSALAQGLAHSLSALTEDAIGYQFRDGHIDIEYENLSEEGRLLVDSFFIAVSDIQMTYGDQYVKIDTAPNGRKTEV
;
A
#
# COMPACT_ATOMS: atom_id res chain seq x y z
N MET A 1 2.71 -12.58 -6.98
CA MET A 1 2.42 -11.26 -7.54
C MET A 1 1.68 -10.51 -6.46
N ILE A 2 2.19 -9.34 -6.09
CA ILE A 2 1.59 -8.46 -5.09
C ILE A 2 0.63 -7.53 -5.82
N VAL A 3 -0.57 -7.36 -5.27
CA VAL A 3 -1.55 -6.40 -5.76
C VAL A 3 -1.81 -5.41 -4.64
N VAL A 4 -1.58 -4.13 -4.93
CA VAL A 4 -1.88 -3.02 -4.04
C VAL A 4 -3.07 -2.27 -4.61
N THR A 5 -4.18 -2.26 -3.90
CA THR A 5 -5.36 -1.49 -4.31
C THR A 5 -5.50 -0.29 -3.38
N ILE A 6 -5.63 0.90 -3.97
CA ILE A 6 -5.85 2.14 -3.21
C ILE A 6 -7.16 2.78 -3.66
N THR A 7 -8.00 3.06 -2.68
CA THR A 7 -9.31 3.69 -2.86
C THR A 7 -9.43 4.93 -1.96
N GLN A 8 -10.53 5.66 -2.13
CA GLN A 8 -10.84 6.80 -1.27
C GLN A 8 -11.12 6.40 0.19
N THR A 9 -11.48 5.15 0.45
CA THR A 9 -11.92 4.65 1.76
C THR A 9 -11.04 3.55 2.33
N GLY A 10 -9.90 3.26 1.69
CA GLY A 10 -9.00 2.25 2.19
C GLY A 10 -7.96 1.80 1.18
N LEU A 11 -7.14 0.86 1.64
CA LEU A 11 -6.02 0.28 0.92
C LEU A 11 -5.91 -1.20 1.28
N THR A 12 -5.71 -2.04 0.26
CA THR A 12 -5.44 -3.46 0.45
C THR A 12 -4.11 -3.87 -0.19
N VAL A 13 -3.44 -4.87 0.40
CA VAL A 13 -2.26 -5.53 -0.18
C VAL A 13 -2.47 -7.04 -0.17
N GLU A 14 -2.55 -7.62 -1.36
CA GLU A 14 -2.75 -9.05 -1.57
C GLU A 14 -1.50 -9.72 -2.15
N GLY A 15 -1.31 -11.01 -1.86
CA GLY A 15 -0.28 -11.82 -2.51
C GLY A 15 1.16 -11.54 -2.03
N HIS A 16 1.31 -10.89 -0.88
CA HIS A 16 2.60 -10.64 -0.22
C HIS A 16 3.06 -11.84 0.65
N ALA A 17 2.34 -12.97 0.63
CA ALA A 17 2.76 -14.21 1.27
C ALA A 17 2.71 -15.39 0.30
N GLY A 18 3.55 -16.39 0.56
CA GLY A 18 3.77 -17.54 -0.30
C GLY A 18 5.15 -17.51 -0.96
N TYR A 19 5.85 -18.66 -0.93
CA TYR A 19 7.15 -18.84 -1.57
C TYR A 19 7.01 -18.62 -3.08
N ALA A 20 7.43 -17.45 -3.55
CA ALA A 20 7.70 -17.24 -4.96
C ALA A 20 9.21 -17.36 -5.20
N LYS A 21 9.61 -17.48 -6.47
CA LYS A 21 11.01 -17.66 -6.90
C LYS A 21 11.98 -16.76 -6.12
N THR A 22 13.18 -17.27 -5.85
CA THR A 22 14.27 -16.56 -5.12
C THR A 22 14.31 -15.07 -5.47
N GLY A 23 14.19 -14.21 -4.46
CA GLY A 23 14.18 -12.74 -4.60
C GLY A 23 12.80 -12.10 -4.40
N ASN A 24 11.69 -12.83 -4.57
CA ASN A 24 10.35 -12.30 -4.27
C ASN A 24 10.14 -11.97 -2.80
N ASP A 25 10.74 -12.73 -1.89
CA ASP A 25 10.59 -12.51 -0.45
C ASP A 25 11.05 -11.10 -0.01
N ILE A 26 12.02 -10.52 -0.74
CA ILE A 26 12.51 -9.15 -0.50
C ILE A 26 11.44 -8.13 -0.92
N ILE A 27 10.77 -8.34 -2.06
CA ILE A 27 9.71 -7.46 -2.54
C ILE A 27 8.50 -7.54 -1.60
N CYS A 28 8.12 -8.75 -1.19
CA CYS A 28 7.05 -8.98 -0.21
C CYS A 28 7.35 -8.26 1.11
N ALA A 29 8.57 -8.41 1.64
CA ALA A 29 8.99 -7.74 2.88
C ALA A 29 8.94 -6.21 2.75
N ALA A 30 9.41 -5.65 1.62
CA ALA A 30 9.37 -4.22 1.37
C ALA A 30 7.94 -3.67 1.36
N VAL A 31 7.03 -4.27 0.58
CA VAL A 31 5.63 -3.81 0.51
C VAL A 31 4.91 -4.00 1.86
N SER A 32 5.17 -5.11 2.56
CA SER A 32 4.58 -5.37 3.89
C SER A 32 5.02 -4.32 4.92
N ALA A 33 6.32 -3.99 4.94
CA ALA A 33 6.86 -2.98 5.84
C ALA A 33 6.27 -1.59 5.54
N LEU A 34 6.12 -1.23 4.26
CA LEU A 34 5.49 0.03 3.86
C LEU A 34 4.03 0.11 4.29
N ALA A 35 3.25 -0.97 4.11
CA ALA A 35 1.83 -0.97 4.43
C ALA A 35 1.58 -0.94 5.95
N GLN A 36 2.32 -1.74 6.72
CA GLN A 36 2.26 -1.70 8.18
C GLN A 36 2.76 -0.35 8.72
N GLY A 37 3.82 0.18 8.12
CA GLY A 37 4.34 1.52 8.44
C GLY A 37 3.31 2.62 8.19
N LEU A 38 2.56 2.56 7.09
CA LEU A 38 1.47 3.47 6.78
C LEU A 38 0.38 3.39 7.86
N ALA A 39 -0.12 2.19 8.17
CA ALA A 39 -1.16 1.99 9.19
C ALA A 39 -0.76 2.59 10.56
N HIS A 40 0.47 2.30 10.99
CA HIS A 40 0.98 2.85 12.25
C HIS A 40 1.21 4.36 12.18
N SER A 41 1.69 4.89 11.05
CA SER A 41 1.92 6.32 10.88
C SER A 41 0.61 7.11 10.87
N LEU A 42 -0.44 6.60 10.21
CA LEU A 42 -1.79 7.16 10.27
C LEU A 42 -2.27 7.20 11.73
N SER A 43 -2.11 6.10 12.47
CA SER A 43 -2.54 6.03 13.88
C SER A 43 -1.77 6.95 14.82
N ALA A 44 -0.47 7.18 14.54
CA ALA A 44 0.43 7.85 15.46
C ALA A 44 0.67 9.33 15.14
N LEU A 45 0.46 9.74 13.88
CA LEU A 45 0.81 11.07 13.38
C LEU A 45 -0.41 11.89 12.93
N THR A 46 -1.61 11.29 12.92
CA THR A 46 -2.85 11.98 12.54
C THR A 46 -3.96 11.70 13.53
N GLU A 47 -5.04 12.48 13.45
CA GLU A 47 -6.28 12.27 14.22
C GLU A 47 -7.33 11.49 13.40
N ASP A 48 -6.89 10.81 12.33
CA ASP A 48 -7.79 10.08 11.43
C ASP A 48 -8.34 8.81 12.09
N ALA A 49 -9.63 8.56 11.87
CA ALA A 49 -10.24 7.28 12.23
C ALA A 49 -9.83 6.22 11.21
N ILE A 50 -9.03 5.25 11.66
CA ILE A 50 -8.57 4.14 10.82
C ILE A 50 -8.85 2.78 11.48
N GLY A 51 -9.09 1.77 10.65
CA GLY A 51 -9.08 0.36 11.00
C GLY A 51 -8.02 -0.38 10.17
N TYR A 52 -7.40 -1.42 10.71
CA TYR A 52 -6.49 -2.24 9.91
C TYR A 52 -6.43 -3.68 10.39
N GLN A 53 -6.14 -4.58 9.46
CA GLN A 53 -5.97 -6.00 9.70
C GLN A 53 -4.77 -6.54 8.91
N PHE A 54 -3.89 -7.26 9.60
CA PHE A 54 -2.75 -7.93 9.01
C PHE A 54 -2.95 -9.44 9.09
N ARG A 55 -2.92 -10.11 7.94
CA ARG A 55 -2.98 -11.56 7.79
C ARG A 55 -1.92 -12.00 6.80
N ASP A 56 -1.54 -13.27 6.86
CA ASP A 56 -0.63 -13.84 5.87
C ASP A 56 -1.19 -13.66 4.45
N GLY A 57 -0.52 -12.85 3.65
CA GLY A 57 -0.85 -12.61 2.25
C GLY A 57 -2.00 -11.63 2.04
N HIS A 58 -2.55 -11.04 3.10
CA HIS A 58 -3.56 -9.99 3.01
C HIS A 58 -3.41 -8.92 4.11
N ILE A 59 -3.21 -7.67 3.69
CA ILE A 59 -3.27 -6.48 4.56
C ILE A 59 -4.47 -5.65 4.11
N ASP A 60 -5.24 -5.18 5.07
CA ASP A 60 -6.36 -4.28 4.86
C ASP A 60 -6.21 -3.06 5.79
N ILE A 61 -6.40 -1.87 5.24
CA ILE A 61 -6.39 -0.59 5.95
C ILE A 61 -7.63 0.16 5.50
N GLU A 62 -8.56 0.35 6.42
CA GLU A 62 -9.81 1.09 6.23
C GLU A 62 -9.66 2.48 6.84
N TYR A 63 -10.12 3.49 6.11
CA TYR A 63 -10.15 4.86 6.61
C TYR A 63 -11.32 5.63 6.00
N GLU A 64 -11.80 6.66 6.69
CA GLU A 64 -12.86 7.53 6.19
C GLU A 64 -12.40 8.98 6.21
N ASN A 65 -12.57 9.69 5.08
CA ASN A 65 -12.34 11.13 4.98
C ASN A 65 -11.00 11.61 5.59
N LEU A 66 -9.89 10.99 5.18
CA LEU A 66 -8.55 11.32 5.67
C LEU A 66 -8.28 12.84 5.67
N SER A 67 -7.59 13.28 6.72
CA SER A 67 -7.05 14.63 6.84
C SER A 67 -6.05 14.95 5.73
N GLU A 68 -5.54 16.18 5.69
CA GLU A 68 -4.46 16.53 4.77
C GLU A 68 -3.19 15.70 5.06
N GLU A 69 -2.85 15.54 6.34
CA GLU A 69 -1.74 14.72 6.82
C GLU A 69 -1.94 13.24 6.49
N GLY A 70 -3.15 12.69 6.68
CA GLY A 70 -3.46 11.32 6.33
C GLY A 70 -3.32 11.06 4.82
N ARG A 71 -3.83 11.97 3.99
CA ARG A 71 -3.65 11.90 2.54
C ARG A 71 -2.18 11.99 2.13
N LEU A 72 -1.41 12.86 2.77
CA LEU A 72 0.03 12.97 2.51
C LEU A 72 0.76 11.65 2.80
N LEU A 73 0.41 10.95 3.89
CA LEU A 73 0.99 9.64 4.21
C LEU A 73 0.60 8.58 3.17
N VAL A 74 -0.66 8.54 2.73
CA VAL A 74 -1.10 7.61 1.67
C VAL A 74 -0.41 7.93 0.33
N ASP A 75 -0.23 9.21 -0.01
CA ASP A 75 0.50 9.62 -1.22
C ASP A 75 1.98 9.22 -1.14
N SER A 76 2.61 9.38 0.03
CA SER A 76 3.98 8.92 0.29
C SER A 76 4.11 7.40 0.12
N PHE A 77 3.16 6.63 0.64
CA PHE A 77 3.10 5.18 0.44
C PHE A 77 2.95 4.81 -1.05
N PHE A 78 2.05 5.49 -1.76
CA PHE A 78 1.81 5.26 -3.19
C PHE A 78 3.09 5.47 -4.02
N ILE A 79 3.83 6.54 -3.75
CA ILE A 79 5.13 6.80 -4.41
C ILE A 79 6.09 5.64 -4.14
N ALA A 80 6.26 5.25 -2.87
CA ALA A 80 7.21 4.19 -2.51
C ALA A 80 6.88 2.84 -3.17
N VAL A 81 5.60 2.44 -3.23
CA VAL A 81 5.19 1.21 -3.91
C VAL A 81 5.33 1.32 -5.43
N SER A 82 5.08 2.51 -5.99
CA SER A 82 5.30 2.78 -7.43
C SER A 82 6.78 2.64 -7.80
N ASP A 83 7.69 3.12 -6.96
CA ASP A 83 9.13 2.95 -7.17
C ASP A 83 9.56 1.47 -7.14
N ILE A 84 8.97 0.68 -6.24
CA ILE A 84 9.17 -0.78 -6.22
C ILE A 84 8.64 -1.40 -7.52
N GLN A 85 7.44 -1.04 -7.96
CA GLN A 85 6.88 -1.53 -9.22
C GLN A 85 7.77 -1.14 -10.42
N MET A 86 8.26 0.09 -10.50
CA MET A 86 9.15 0.54 -11.57
C MET A 86 10.49 -0.20 -11.57
N THR A 87 11.03 -0.49 -10.39
CA THR A 87 12.33 -1.16 -10.24
C THR A 87 12.27 -2.64 -10.61
N TYR A 88 11.22 -3.34 -10.16
CA TYR A 88 11.13 -4.79 -10.32
C TYR A 88 10.22 -5.22 -11.48
N GLY A 89 9.23 -4.41 -11.85
CA GLY A 89 8.27 -4.60 -12.94
C GLY A 89 6.89 -5.12 -12.50
N ASP A 90 5.92 -4.97 -13.40
CA ASP A 90 4.50 -5.24 -13.18
C ASP A 90 4.16 -6.72 -12.94
N GLN A 91 5.04 -7.64 -13.35
CA GLN A 91 4.89 -9.06 -13.05
C GLN A 91 5.08 -9.40 -11.57
N TYR A 92 5.67 -8.49 -10.77
CA TYR A 92 5.85 -8.66 -9.33
C TYR A 92 4.87 -7.81 -8.52
N VAL A 93 4.68 -6.54 -8.88
CA VAL A 93 3.81 -5.60 -8.16
C VAL A 93 2.85 -4.93 -9.15
N LYS A 94 1.55 -5.00 -8.85
CA LYS A 94 0.52 -4.21 -9.54
C LYS A 94 -0.12 -3.24 -8.57
N ILE A 95 -0.43 -2.05 -9.09
CA ILE A 95 -1.07 -0.98 -8.33
C ILE A 95 -2.37 -0.64 -9.04
N ASP A 96 -3.49 -0.88 -8.37
CA ASP A 96 -4.81 -0.54 -8.85
C ASP A 96 -5.32 0.67 -8.06
N THR A 97 -5.54 1.79 -8.75
CA THR A 97 -6.17 2.96 -8.15
C THR A 97 -7.60 3.05 -8.64
N ALA A 98 -8.55 3.30 -7.72
CA ALA A 98 -9.93 3.54 -8.13
C ALA A 98 -9.99 4.75 -9.07
N PRO A 99 -10.78 4.69 -10.16
CA PRO A 99 -10.89 5.77 -11.12
C PRO A 99 -11.65 6.91 -10.46
N ASN A 100 -10.90 7.87 -9.89
CA ASN A 100 -11.22 9.29 -9.73
C ASN A 100 -10.30 9.88 -8.64
N GLY A 101 -9.18 10.48 -9.05
CA GLY A 101 -8.52 11.48 -8.19
C GLY A 101 -7.03 11.70 -8.35
N ARG A 102 -6.24 10.70 -8.80
CA ARG A 102 -4.79 10.90 -8.94
C ARG A 102 -4.39 11.01 -10.40
N LYS A 103 -3.89 12.18 -10.78
CA LYS A 103 -3.15 12.35 -12.04
C LYS A 103 -1.94 11.41 -12.00
N THR A 104 -1.98 10.37 -12.81
CA THR A 104 -0.76 9.71 -13.25
C THR A 104 -0.08 10.62 -14.27
N GLU A 105 0.74 11.55 -13.78
CA GLU A 105 1.77 12.20 -14.60
C GLU A 105 3.10 11.88 -13.90
N VAL A 106 3.75 10.83 -14.41
CA VAL A 106 5.22 10.72 -14.41
C VAL A 106 5.73 11.18 -15.76
#